data_AF-A0A9E0G284-F1
#
_entry.id   AF-A0A9E0G284-F1
#
_cell.length_a   1.000
_cell.length_b   1.000
_cell.length_c   1.000
_cell.angle_alpha   90.00
_cell.angle_beta   90.00
_cell.angle_gamma   90.00
#
_symmetry.space_group_name_H-M   'P 1'
#
loop_
_entity.id
_entity.type
_entity.pdbx_description
1 polymer ?
#
loop_
_entity_poly.entity_id
_entity_poly.type
_entity_poly.pdbx_seq_one_letter_code
_entity_poly.pdbx_strand_id
1 'polypeptide(L)'
;MLNINESNVCAILDKIIAHELAGVNRYTHYALTVYGLERLSLVNYFKTHATESLDHALKAGELMTGLNGHPSLKTSDVNETHQHDLASIIAESIEHETKAAKMYHELLNEVKDKSVYLEDYARTMIGSEEQHVLEMRKIAKR
;
A
#
# COMPACT_ATOMS: atom_id res chain seq x y z
N MET A 1 29.19 3.64 -2.41
CA MET A 1 27.84 4.05 -2.85
C MET A 1 27.10 2.79 -3.30
N LEU A 2 25.78 2.72 -3.08
CA LEU A 2 24.95 1.61 -3.53
C LEU A 2 25.11 1.44 -5.05
N ASN A 3 25.27 0.22 -5.54
CA ASN A 3 25.39 -0.04 -6.98
C ASN A 3 23.99 -0.14 -7.63
N ILE A 4 23.19 0.92 -7.50
CA ILE A 4 21.81 1.00 -7.96
C ILE A 4 21.61 2.18 -8.92
N ASN A 5 20.59 2.09 -9.77
CA ASN A 5 20.12 3.26 -10.52
C ASN A 5 19.16 4.07 -9.64
N GLU A 6 19.69 5.06 -8.92
CA GLU A 6 18.90 5.90 -8.01
C GLU A 6 17.69 6.55 -8.71
N SER A 7 17.84 7.00 -9.96
CA SER A 7 16.73 7.62 -10.70
C SER A 7 15.58 6.64 -10.95
N ASN A 8 15.89 5.38 -11.30
CA ASN A 8 14.85 4.35 -11.48
C ASN A 8 14.20 3.99 -10.14
N VAL A 9 15.00 3.80 -9.09
CA VAL A 9 14.50 3.46 -7.75
C VAL A 9 13.59 4.56 -7.23
N CYS A 10 13.99 5.83 -7.31
CA CYS A 10 13.17 6.96 -6.93
C CYS A 10 11.86 7.05 -7.74
N ALA A 11 11.89 6.76 -9.04
CA ALA A 11 10.67 6.74 -9.84
C ALA A 11 9.68 5.64 -9.41
N ILE A 12 10.17 4.49 -8.94
CA ILE A 12 9.33 3.42 -8.38
C ILE A 12 8.80 3.82 -7.00
N LEU A 13 9.65 4.38 -6.14
CA LEU A 13 9.27 4.85 -4.80
C LEU A 13 8.20 5.96 -4.87
N ASP A 14 8.29 6.89 -5.81
CA ASP A 14 7.27 7.94 -6.01
C ASP A 14 5.89 7.35 -6.36
N LYS A 15 5.84 6.28 -7.18
CA LYS A 15 4.59 5.55 -7.46
C LYS A 15 4.03 4.86 -6.22
N ILE A 16 4.91 4.22 -5.44
CA ILE A 16 4.54 3.55 -4.18
C ILE A 16 3.94 4.58 -3.23
N ILE A 17 4.62 5.71 -2.99
CA ILE A 17 4.13 6.78 -2.12
C ILE A 17 2.75 7.27 -2.57
N ALA A 18 2.58 7.54 -3.86
CA ALA A 18 1.30 7.99 -4.41
C ALA A 18 0.18 6.95 -4.24
N HIS A 19 0.48 5.66 -4.34
CA HIS A 19 -0.46 4.56 -4.13
C HIS A 19 -0.83 4.39 -2.65
N GLU A 20 0.16 4.40 -1.76
CA GLU A 20 -0.05 4.28 -0.31
C GLU A 20 -0.85 5.46 0.26
N LEU A 21 -0.56 6.70 -0.19
CA LEU A 21 -1.38 7.86 0.18
C LEU A 21 -2.83 7.75 -0.34
N ALA A 22 -3.04 7.08 -1.47
CA ALA A 22 -4.39 6.76 -1.95
C ALA A 22 -5.07 5.71 -1.04
N GLY A 23 -4.30 4.78 -0.45
CA GLY A 23 -4.73 3.84 0.58
C GLY A 23 -5.23 4.53 1.84
N VAL A 24 -4.53 5.56 2.32
CA VAL A 24 -4.98 6.40 3.46
C VAL A 24 -6.38 6.93 3.21
N ASN A 25 -6.62 7.51 2.02
CA ASN A 25 -7.93 8.03 1.64
C ASN A 25 -8.98 6.91 1.55
N ARG A 26 -8.66 5.80 0.87
CA ARG A 26 -9.57 4.66 0.68
C ARG A 26 -10.03 4.06 2.01
N TYR A 27 -9.10 3.74 2.90
CA TYR A 27 -9.42 3.09 4.16
C TYR A 27 -10.07 4.04 5.16
N THR A 28 -9.70 5.33 5.13
CA THR A 28 -10.43 6.35 5.89
C THR A 28 -11.88 6.43 5.41
N HIS A 29 -12.10 6.43 4.10
CA HIS A 29 -13.43 6.45 3.51
C HIS A 29 -14.27 5.24 3.96
N TYR A 30 -13.74 4.02 3.88
CA TYR A 30 -14.47 2.83 4.33
C TYR A 30 -14.74 2.81 5.83
N ALA A 31 -13.82 3.32 6.66
CA ALA A 31 -14.06 3.46 8.09
C ALA A 31 -15.25 4.40 8.40
N LEU A 32 -15.53 5.37 7.52
CA LEU A 32 -16.65 6.31 7.63
C LEU A 32 -17.94 5.76 7.04
N THR A 33 -17.87 5.00 5.93
CA THR A 33 -19.04 4.58 5.16
C THR A 33 -19.54 3.17 5.46
N VAL A 34 -18.73 2.32 6.11
CA VAL A 34 -19.17 0.97 6.51
C VAL A 34 -20.35 1.02 7.50
N TYR A 35 -21.36 0.20 7.26
CA TYR A 35 -22.62 0.17 8.02
C TYR A 35 -23.09 -1.26 8.35
N GLY A 36 -24.21 -1.36 9.07
CA GLY A 36 -24.79 -2.65 9.49
C GLY A 36 -24.10 -3.22 10.73
N LEU A 37 -24.40 -4.49 11.06
CA LEU A 37 -23.82 -5.17 12.22
C LEU A 37 -22.29 -5.31 12.11
N GLU A 38 -21.79 -5.52 10.89
CA GLU A 38 -20.35 -5.64 10.58
C GLU A 38 -19.54 -4.40 10.96
N ARG A 39 -20.18 -3.23 11.05
CA ARG A 39 -19.52 -1.99 11.46
C ARG A 39 -18.81 -2.12 12.81
N LEU A 40 -19.39 -2.86 13.75
CA LEU A 40 -18.86 -2.99 15.12
C LEU A 40 -17.43 -3.54 15.14
N SER A 41 -17.07 -4.41 14.19
CA SER A 41 -15.74 -4.99 14.06
C SER A 41 -14.86 -4.29 13.01
N LEU A 42 -15.44 -3.82 11.91
CA LEU A 42 -14.68 -3.37 10.74
C LEU A 42 -14.20 -1.92 10.79
N VAL A 43 -14.84 -1.04 11.55
CA VAL A 43 -14.41 0.37 11.61
C VAL A 43 -12.98 0.50 12.11
N ASN A 44 -12.61 -0.29 13.14
CA ASN A 44 -11.24 -0.25 13.65
C ASN A 44 -10.26 -0.90 12.66
N TYR A 45 -10.68 -1.97 12.00
CA TYR A 45 -9.88 -2.64 10.96
C TYR A 45 -9.47 -1.66 9.85
N PHE A 46 -10.41 -0.90 9.28
CA PHE A 46 -10.08 0.08 8.24
C PHE A 46 -9.27 1.27 8.78
N LYS A 47 -9.47 1.70 10.03
CA LYS A 47 -8.60 2.73 10.62
C LYS A 47 -7.14 2.26 10.76
N THR A 48 -6.95 1.00 11.13
CA THR A 48 -5.61 0.39 11.18
C THR A 48 -4.97 0.39 9.80
N HIS A 49 -5.66 -0.11 8.77
CA HIS A 49 -5.15 -0.08 7.39
C HIS A 49 -4.84 1.34 6.89
N ALA A 50 -5.67 2.34 7.21
CA ALA A 50 -5.38 3.74 6.87
C ALA A 50 -4.09 4.26 7.53
N THR A 51 -3.82 3.84 8.77
CA THR A 51 -2.60 4.21 9.49
C THR A 51 -1.39 3.49 8.91
N GLU A 52 -1.52 2.21 8.59
CA GLU A 52 -0.46 1.40 7.98
C GLU A 52 -0.07 1.93 6.60
N SER A 53 -1.04 2.31 5.75
CA SER A 53 -0.75 2.94 4.46
C SER A 53 0.03 4.27 4.62
N LEU A 54 -0.28 5.07 5.65
CA LEU A 54 0.52 6.27 5.93
C LEU A 54 1.95 5.90 6.33
N ASP A 55 2.13 4.91 7.19
CA ASP A 55 3.46 4.42 7.58
C ASP A 55 4.25 3.88 6.39
N HIS A 56 3.59 3.22 5.44
CA HIS A 56 4.21 2.72 4.20
C HIS A 56 4.68 3.86 3.31
N ALA A 57 3.83 4.87 3.11
CA ALA A 57 4.18 6.08 2.36
C ALA A 57 5.38 6.81 2.98
N LEU A 58 5.39 6.96 4.31
CA LEU A 58 6.50 7.61 5.03
C LEU A 58 7.80 6.82 4.90
N LYS A 59 7.77 5.49 5.07
CA LYS A 59 8.96 4.63 4.89
C LYS A 59 9.52 4.74 3.47
N ALA A 60 8.67 4.70 2.44
CA ALA A 60 9.10 4.87 1.06
C ALA A 60 9.67 6.27 0.81
N GLY A 61 9.07 7.30 1.41
CA GLY A 61 9.53 8.69 1.36
C GLY A 61 10.93 8.88 1.93
N GLU A 62 11.20 8.34 3.12
CA GLU A 62 12.53 8.41 3.77
C GLU A 62 13.62 7.74 2.92
N LEU A 63 13.31 6.59 2.29
CA LEU A 63 14.24 5.94 1.37
C LEU A 63 14.52 6.83 0.16
N MET A 64 13.48 7.41 -0.43
CA MET A 64 13.63 8.21 -1.65
C MET A 64 14.41 9.50 -1.38
N THR A 65 14.13 10.22 -0.29
CA THR A 65 14.87 11.44 0.06
C THR A 65 16.33 11.12 0.42
N GLY A 66 16.59 9.97 1.04
CA GLY A 66 17.94 9.43 1.27
C GLY A 66 18.70 9.09 -0.03
N LEU A 67 17.98 8.80 -1.12
CA LEU A 67 18.51 8.58 -2.47
C LEU A 67 18.50 9.84 -3.33
N ASN A 68 18.49 11.03 -2.70
CA ASN A 68 18.46 12.35 -3.35
C ASN A 68 17.23 12.57 -4.27
N GLY A 69 16.19 11.75 -4.13
CA GLY A 69 14.92 11.92 -4.81
C GLY A 69 14.02 12.95 -4.14
N HIS A 70 12.98 13.39 -4.85
CA HIS A 70 12.00 14.33 -4.33
C HIS A 70 10.59 13.76 -4.49
N PRO A 71 9.85 13.52 -3.39
CA PRO A 71 8.48 13.01 -3.48
C PRO A 71 7.58 14.00 -4.17
N SER A 72 6.84 13.52 -5.16
CA SER A 72 5.79 14.32 -5.76
C SER A 72 4.62 14.47 -4.79
N LEU A 73 3.83 15.53 -4.97
CA LEU A 73 2.58 15.74 -4.22
C LEU A 73 1.40 14.95 -4.84
N LYS A 74 1.67 13.99 -5.71
CA LYS A 74 0.63 13.26 -6.44
C LYS A 74 0.09 12.13 -5.58
N THR A 75 -1.21 11.89 -5.69
CA THR A 75 -1.87 10.68 -5.18
C THR A 75 -2.46 9.93 -6.36
N SER A 76 -2.43 8.59 -6.30
CA SER A 76 -3.14 7.78 -7.29
C SER A 76 -4.64 7.98 -7.17
N ASP A 77 -5.37 7.83 -8.27
CA ASP A 77 -6.83 7.94 -8.27
C ASP A 77 -7.46 6.86 -7.37
N VAL A 78 -8.35 7.29 -6.48
CA VAL A 78 -9.16 6.38 -5.66
C VAL A 78 -10.50 6.17 -6.36
N ASN A 79 -10.58 5.10 -7.16
CA ASN A 79 -11.86 4.68 -7.72
C ASN A 79 -12.73 4.01 -6.63
N GLU A 80 -13.97 4.46 -6.52
CA GLU A 80 -14.97 3.98 -5.56
C GLU A 80 -16.28 3.64 -6.30
N THR A 81 -16.80 2.43 -6.09
CA THR A 81 -18.06 2.00 -6.74
C THR A 81 -19.33 2.51 -6.04
N HIS A 82 -19.18 3.23 -4.91
CA HIS A 82 -20.26 3.62 -4.00
C HIS A 82 -21.06 2.43 -3.42
N GLN A 83 -20.52 1.20 -3.55
CA GLN A 83 -21.08 0.00 -2.94
C GLN A 83 -20.35 -0.27 -1.63
N HIS A 84 -21.09 -0.17 -0.53
CA HIS A 84 -20.54 -0.26 0.82
C HIS A 84 -20.95 -1.53 1.56
N ASP A 85 -21.47 -2.52 0.84
CA ASP A 85 -21.58 -3.86 1.40
C ASP A 85 -20.19 -4.47 1.59
N LEU A 86 -20.08 -5.40 2.55
CA LEU A 86 -18.80 -5.97 2.95
C LEU A 86 -18.04 -6.62 1.78
N ALA A 87 -18.75 -7.31 0.88
CA ALA A 87 -18.09 -8.03 -0.20
C ALA A 87 -17.45 -7.06 -1.20
N SER A 88 -18.14 -5.98 -1.54
CA SER A 88 -17.64 -4.93 -2.44
C SER A 88 -16.42 -4.21 -1.85
N ILE A 89 -16.51 -3.77 -0.58
CA ILE A 89 -15.39 -3.09 0.10
C ILE A 89 -14.15 -3.98 0.16
N ILE A 90 -14.32 -5.26 0.51
CA ILE A 90 -13.19 -6.19 0.62
C ILE A 90 -12.60 -6.52 -0.76
N ALA A 91 -13.42 -6.65 -1.80
CA ALA A 91 -12.93 -6.86 -3.16
C ALA A 91 -12.06 -5.68 -3.65
N GLU A 92 -12.53 -4.44 -3.43
CA GLU A 92 -11.79 -3.23 -3.76
C GLU A 92 -10.49 -3.10 -2.94
N SER A 93 -10.52 -3.48 -1.66
CA SER A 93 -9.34 -3.50 -0.79
C SER A 93 -8.30 -4.52 -1.27
N ILE A 94 -8.74 -5.74 -1.64
CA ILE A 94 -7.85 -6.76 -2.21
C ILE A 94 -7.19 -6.27 -3.50
N GLU A 95 -7.93 -5.58 -4.37
CA GLU A 95 -7.36 -5.01 -5.59
C GLU A 95 -6.28 -3.96 -5.26
N HIS A 96 -6.52 -3.12 -4.26
CA HIS A 96 -5.58 -2.12 -3.79
C HIS A 96 -4.27 -2.75 -3.29
N GLU A 97 -4.35 -3.72 -2.37
CA GLU A 97 -3.15 -4.39 -1.82
C GLU A 97 -2.42 -5.22 -2.88
N THR A 98 -3.15 -5.83 -3.81
CA THR A 98 -2.53 -6.57 -4.93
C THR A 98 -1.74 -5.64 -5.84
N LYS A 99 -2.17 -4.38 -6.02
CA LYS A 99 -1.41 -3.37 -6.78
C LYS A 99 -0.18 -2.90 -6.00
N ALA A 100 -0.29 -2.67 -4.69
CA ALA A 100 0.84 -2.32 -3.84
C ALA A 100 1.94 -3.40 -3.90
N ALA A 101 1.56 -4.68 -3.72
CA ALA A 101 2.48 -5.82 -3.83
C ALA A 101 3.22 -5.86 -5.17
N LYS A 102 2.54 -5.58 -6.28
CA LYS A 102 3.18 -5.50 -7.61
C LYS A 102 4.22 -4.39 -7.70
N MET A 103 3.91 -3.20 -7.16
CA MET A 103 4.88 -2.09 -7.14
C MET A 103 6.09 -2.42 -6.26
N TYR A 104 5.90 -3.09 -5.13
CA TYR A 104 7.02 -3.56 -4.31
C TYR A 104 7.84 -4.67 -5.00
N HIS A 105 7.22 -5.53 -5.81
CA HIS A 105 7.95 -6.46 -6.68
C HIS A 105 8.77 -5.74 -7.76
N GLU A 106 8.25 -4.65 -8.35
CA GLU A 106 9.02 -3.81 -9.26
C GLU A 106 10.25 -3.23 -8.55
N LEU A 107 10.08 -2.71 -7.33
CA LEU A 107 11.19 -2.21 -6.51
C LEU A 107 12.22 -3.31 -6.22
N LEU A 108 11.77 -4.48 -5.76
CA LEU A 108 12.64 -5.63 -5.49
C LEU A 108 13.48 -5.98 -6.72
N ASN A 109 12.88 -6.06 -7.91
CA ASN A 109 13.60 -6.38 -9.13
C ASN A 109 14.68 -5.34 -9.47
N GLU A 110 14.45 -4.06 -9.18
CA GLU A 110 15.44 -3.00 -9.42
C GLU A 110 16.61 -3.07 -8.42
N VAL A 111 16.38 -3.48 -7.17
CA VAL A 111 17.41 -3.41 -6.10
C VAL A 111 18.05 -4.73 -5.72
N LYS A 112 17.47 -5.85 -6.19
CA LYS A 112 17.94 -7.21 -5.89
C LYS A 112 19.42 -7.40 -6.27
N ASP A 113 20.17 -8.05 -5.40
CA ASP A 113 21.62 -8.33 -5.55
C ASP A 113 22.49 -7.04 -5.68
N LYS A 114 21.92 -5.85 -5.49
CA LYS A 114 22.60 -4.55 -5.56
C LYS A 114 22.62 -3.80 -4.22
N SER A 115 21.55 -3.94 -3.43
CA SER A 115 21.41 -3.32 -2.11
C SER A 115 20.63 -4.23 -1.16
N VAL A 116 21.31 -4.82 -0.19
CA VAL A 116 20.69 -5.68 0.84
C VAL A 116 19.59 -4.91 1.59
N TYR A 117 19.86 -3.66 1.96
CA TYR A 117 18.91 -2.85 2.73
C TYR A 117 17.61 -2.57 1.97
N LEU A 118 17.70 -2.18 0.69
CA LEU A 118 16.51 -1.91 -0.13
C LEU A 118 15.79 -3.21 -0.52
N GLU A 119 16.53 -4.30 -0.70
CA GLU A 119 15.97 -5.63 -0.95
C GLU A 119 15.15 -6.13 0.25
N ASP A 120 15.69 -6.03 1.46
CA ASP A 120 14.99 -6.42 2.68
C ASP A 120 13.73 -5.57 2.91
N TYR A 121 13.82 -4.26 2.64
CA TYR A 121 12.64 -3.38 2.64
C TYR A 121 11.58 -3.88 1.67
N ALA A 122 11.92 -4.07 0.39
CA ALA A 122 10.96 -4.49 -0.63
C ALA A 122 10.33 -5.85 -0.29
N ARG A 123 11.12 -6.82 0.18
CA ARG A 123 10.62 -8.14 0.61
C ARG A 123 9.67 -8.06 1.79
N THR A 124 9.99 -7.22 2.78
CA THR A 124 9.13 -7.01 3.95
C THR A 124 7.79 -6.42 3.54
N MET A 125 7.82 -5.41 2.66
CA MET A 125 6.60 -4.78 2.15
C MET A 125 5.74 -5.74 1.33
N ILE A 126 6.34 -6.52 0.42
CA ILE A 126 5.63 -7.58 -0.33
C ILE A 126 4.93 -8.54 0.64
N GLY A 127 5.63 -9.02 1.66
CA GLY A 127 5.06 -9.94 2.63
C GLY A 127 3.89 -9.34 3.42
N SER A 128 3.96 -8.05 3.77
CA SER A 128 2.87 -7.34 4.42
C SER A 128 1.63 -7.30 3.54
N GLU A 129 1.77 -6.89 2.27
CA GLU A 129 0.62 -6.79 1.36
C GLU A 129 0.02 -8.15 1.00
N GLU A 130 0.85 -9.18 0.85
CA GLU A 130 0.38 -10.55 0.67
C GLU A 130 -0.40 -11.04 1.90
N GLN A 131 0.06 -10.72 3.11
CA GLN A 131 -0.65 -11.03 4.34
C GLN A 131 -2.01 -10.30 4.40
N HIS A 132 -2.06 -9.01 4.05
CA HIS A 132 -3.30 -8.24 3.99
C HIS A 132 -4.31 -8.91 3.04
N VAL A 133 -3.88 -9.25 1.82
CA VAL A 133 -4.73 -9.96 0.83
C VAL A 133 -5.25 -11.29 1.38
N LEU A 134 -4.40 -12.07 2.05
CA LEU A 134 -4.80 -13.37 2.60
C LEU A 134 -5.84 -13.24 3.72
N GLU A 135 -5.69 -12.27 4.61
CA GLU A 135 -6.66 -12.00 5.67
C GLU A 135 -7.98 -11.48 5.10
N MET A 136 -7.94 -10.53 4.15
CA MET A 136 -9.13 -10.04 3.46
C MET A 136 -9.89 -11.15 2.72
N ARG A 137 -9.17 -12.10 2.10
CA ARG A 137 -9.79 -13.29 1.49
C ARG A 137 -10.51 -14.17 2.51
N LYS A 138 -10.04 -14.25 3.76
CA LYS A 138 -10.77 -14.97 4.82
C LYS A 138 -12.03 -14.22 5.23
N ILE A 139 -11.99 -12.89 5.32
CA ILE A 139 -13.16 -12.04 5.62
C ILE A 139 -14.22 -12.18 4.52
N ALA A 140 -13.80 -12.27 3.25
CA ALA A 140 -14.72 -12.42 2.12
C ALA A 140 -15.34 -13.82 1.97
N LYS A 141 -14.81 -14.85 2.65
CA LYS A 141 -15.36 -16.20 2.57
C LYS A 141 -16.71 -16.27 3.28
N ARG A 142 -17.71 -16.80 2.59
CA ARG A 142 -19.00 -17.20 3.16
C ARG A 142 -19.02 -18.69 3.44
#